data_AF-A0A2H9MBR1-F1
#
_entry.id   AF-A0A2H9MBR1-F1
#
_cell.length_a   1.000
_cell.length_b   1.000
_cell.length_c   1.000
_cell.angle_alpha   90.00
_cell.angle_beta   90.00
_cell.angle_gamma   90.00
#
_symmetry.space_group_name_H-M   'P 1'
#
loop_
_entity.id
_entity.type
_entity.pdbx_description
1 polymer ?
#
loop_
_entity_poly.entity_id
_entity_poly.type
_entity_poly.pdbx_seq_one_letter_code
_entity_poly.pdbx_strand_id
1 'polypeptide(L)'
;MNLNGKYIGGSLLVSIGAAYILNNAYLVTSFFWCFVGIFLFMLGIYSVTTAIVKKEKTDVTPHFSILFIGISILLFVFSIIGFTTIMLFSAILASFGLAYILSGCFFKYSTRNIIAGFILLGIAVLLFLPLAFNVSHEVYSLIKDYALGILLVILGIIIFLPHKKRKLKK
;
A
#
# COMPACT_ATOMS: atom_id res chain seq x y z
N MET A 1 0.94 28.15 -14.65
CA MET A 1 0.08 27.80 -13.50
C MET A 1 0.18 26.28 -13.29
N ASN A 2 0.64 25.82 -12.12
CA ASN A 2 1.13 24.46 -11.92
C ASN A 2 -0.04 23.43 -11.84
N LEU A 3 -0.26 22.63 -12.90
CA LEU A 3 -1.36 21.66 -13.00
C LEU A 3 -1.44 20.70 -11.80
N ASN A 4 -0.28 20.32 -11.24
CA ASN A 4 -0.19 19.48 -10.04
C ASN A 4 -0.82 20.14 -8.81
N GLY A 5 -0.64 21.46 -8.63
CA GLY A 5 -1.19 22.18 -7.47
C GLY A 5 -2.72 22.26 -7.51
N LYS A 6 -3.30 22.41 -8.71
CA LYS A 6 -4.76 22.39 -8.88
C LYS A 6 -5.35 21.01 -8.57
N TYR A 7 -4.70 19.94 -9.01
CA TYR A 7 -5.17 18.58 -8.73
C TYR A 7 -5.11 18.26 -7.22
N ILE A 8 -4.00 18.59 -6.55
CA ILE A 8 -3.84 18.36 -5.10
C ILE A 8 -4.87 19.17 -4.30
N GLY A 9 -5.06 20.44 -4.64
CA GLY A 9 -6.08 21.28 -3.98
C GLY A 9 -7.50 20.75 -4.21
N GLY A 10 -7.80 20.36 -5.45
CA GLY A 10 -9.10 19.77 -5.81
C GLY A 10 -9.35 18.44 -5.11
N SER A 11 -8.37 17.53 -5.08
CA SER A 11 -8.50 16.24 -4.40
C SER A 11 -8.68 16.43 -2.89
N LEU A 12 -8.01 17.42 -2.29
CA LEU A 12 -8.17 17.74 -0.87
C LEU A 12 -9.59 18.22 -0.55
N LEU A 13 -10.14 19.14 -1.35
CA LEU A 13 -11.52 19.62 -1.19
C LEU A 13 -12.55 18.50 -1.39
N VAL A 14 -12.39 17.69 -2.44
CA VAL A 14 -13.27 16.55 -2.72
C VAL A 14 -13.21 15.53 -1.58
N SER A 15 -12.01 15.25 -1.06
CA SER A 15 -11.84 14.28 0.03
C SER A 15 -12.50 14.75 1.32
N ILE A 16 -12.39 16.05 1.66
CA ILE A 16 -13.05 16.64 2.83
C ILE A 16 -14.58 16.58 2.66
N GLY A 17 -15.08 17.02 1.51
CA GLY A 17 -16.53 17.04 1.23
C GLY A 17 -17.13 15.63 1.25
N ALA A 18 -16.48 14.67 0.59
CA ALA A 18 -16.94 13.29 0.56
C ALA A 18 -16.87 12.64 1.96
N ALA A 19 -15.78 12.83 2.71
CA ALA A 19 -15.68 12.32 4.07
C ALA A 19 -16.75 12.91 4.99
N TYR A 20 -17.09 14.20 4.82
CA TYR A 20 -18.14 14.86 5.60
C TYR A 20 -19.52 14.26 5.32
N ILE A 21 -19.88 14.11 4.03
CA ILE A 21 -21.15 13.51 3.62
C ILE A 21 -21.27 12.07 4.14
N LEU A 22 -20.23 11.26 3.91
CA LEU A 22 -20.23 9.84 4.30
C LEU A 22 -20.29 9.66 5.82
N ASN A 23 -19.59 10.52 6.58
CA ASN A 23 -19.62 10.50 8.04
C ASN A 23 -20.98 10.91 8.60
N ASN A 24 -21.60 11.95 8.04
CA ASN A 24 -22.94 12.37 8.45
C ASN A 24 -24.03 11.37 8.04
N ALA A 25 -23.80 10.56 7.00
CA ALA A 25 -24.65 9.45 6.63
C ALA A 25 -24.43 8.19 7.50
N TYR A 26 -23.53 8.24 8.50
CA TYR A 26 -23.16 7.11 9.36
C TYR A 26 -22.65 5.89 8.59
N LEU A 27 -22.11 6.09 7.38
CA LEU A 27 -21.59 5.01 6.53
C LEU A 27 -20.14 4.66 6.83
N VAL A 28 -19.46 5.46 7.65
CA VAL A 28 -18.03 5.34 7.93
C VAL A 28 -17.77 5.41 9.42
N THR A 29 -16.78 4.64 9.86
CA THR A 29 -16.39 4.57 11.27
C THR A 29 -15.53 5.75 11.73
N SER A 30 -14.92 6.48 10.80
CA SER A 30 -14.08 7.63 11.11
C SER A 30 -13.97 8.61 9.95
N PHE A 31 -14.36 9.86 10.22
CA PHE A 31 -14.17 10.99 9.30
C PHE A 31 -12.72 11.14 8.84
N PHE A 32 -11.76 11.14 9.78
CA PHE A 32 -10.35 11.37 9.47
C PHE A 32 -9.79 10.30 8.54
N TRP A 33 -10.03 9.02 8.86
CA TRP A 33 -9.55 7.92 8.03
C TRP A 33 -10.26 7.87 6.68
N CYS A 34 -11.56 8.23 6.63
CA CYS A 34 -12.28 8.39 5.37
C CYS A 34 -11.62 9.44 4.47
N PHE A 35 -11.35 10.62 5.02
CA PHE A 35 -10.66 11.70 4.33
C PHE A 35 -9.29 11.26 3.80
N VAL A 36 -8.46 10.64 4.65
CA VAL A 36 -7.13 10.16 4.26
C VAL A 36 -7.24 9.10 3.16
N GLY A 37 -8.17 8.15 3.28
CA GLY A 37 -8.40 7.10 2.29
C GLY A 37 -8.78 7.66 0.92
N ILE A 38 -9.77 8.56 0.87
CA ILE A 38 -10.21 9.19 -0.39
C ILE A 38 -9.09 10.04 -1.01
N PHE A 39 -8.36 10.78 -0.18
CA PHE A 39 -7.27 11.64 -0.64
C PHE A 39 -6.12 10.83 -1.25
N LEU A 40 -5.67 9.79 -0.56
CA LEU A 40 -4.62 8.89 -1.06
C LEU A 40 -5.08 8.12 -2.30
N PHE A 41 -6.34 7.71 -2.35
CA PHE A 41 -6.91 7.06 -3.53
C PHE A 41 -6.87 7.98 -4.76
N MET A 42 -7.37 9.21 -4.64
CA MET A 42 -7.34 10.20 -5.72
C MET A 42 -5.91 10.54 -6.16
N LEU A 43 -5.02 10.80 -5.20
CA LEU A 43 -3.60 11.08 -5.47
C LEU A 43 -2.90 9.90 -6.14
N GLY A 44 -3.20 8.67 -5.69
CA GLY A 44 -2.75 7.42 -6.28
C GLY A 44 -3.19 7.29 -7.73
N ILE A 45 -4.47 7.50 -8.02
CA ILE A 45 -5.01 7.44 -9.39
C ILE A 45 -4.27 8.43 -10.29
N TYR A 46 -4.17 9.70 -9.87
CA TYR A 46 -3.50 10.71 -10.68
C TYR A 46 -2.04 10.36 -10.96
N SER A 47 -1.31 9.95 -9.92
CA SER A 47 0.11 9.61 -10.05
C SER A 47 0.35 8.37 -10.93
N VAL A 48 -0.47 7.33 -10.79
CA VAL A 48 -0.39 6.13 -11.64
C VAL A 48 -0.77 6.46 -13.08
N THR A 49 -1.87 7.19 -13.29
CA THR A 49 -2.35 7.53 -14.64
C THR A 49 -1.34 8.42 -15.37
N THR A 50 -0.78 9.43 -14.69
CA THR A 50 0.25 10.28 -15.28
C THR A 50 1.54 9.52 -15.60
N ALA A 51 1.97 8.60 -14.73
CA ALA A 51 3.12 7.74 -15.00
C ALA A 51 2.91 6.83 -16.23
N ILE A 52 1.72 6.23 -16.37
CA ILE A 52 1.34 5.39 -17.52
C ILE A 52 1.32 6.22 -18.80
N VAL A 53 0.60 7.35 -18.79
CA VAL A 53 0.41 8.21 -19.99
C VAL A 53 1.74 8.80 -20.46
N LYS A 54 2.60 9.22 -19.53
CA LYS A 54 3.92 9.78 -19.87
C LYS A 54 4.97 8.71 -20.21
N LYS A 55 4.61 7.42 -20.16
CA LYS A 55 5.54 6.27 -20.32
C LYS A 55 6.81 6.47 -19.50
N GLU A 56 6.65 6.97 -18.30
CA GLU A 56 7.75 7.30 -17.42
C GLU A 56 8.47 5.99 -17.03
N LYS A 57 9.74 5.85 -17.43
CA LYS A 57 10.60 4.70 -17.05
C LYS A 57 11.08 4.77 -15.59
N THR A 58 10.61 5.77 -14.85
CA THR A 58 10.88 6.04 -13.44
C THR A 58 10.19 5.02 -12.53
N ASP A 59 10.53 5.03 -11.25
CA ASP A 59 10.00 4.09 -10.29
C ASP A 59 8.51 4.36 -10.02
N VAL A 60 7.62 3.59 -10.65
CA VAL A 60 6.17 3.71 -10.46
C VAL A 60 5.65 3.04 -9.18
N THR A 61 6.51 2.30 -8.48
CA THR A 61 6.17 1.55 -7.26
C THR A 61 5.51 2.44 -6.20
N PRO A 62 6.03 3.64 -5.86
CA PRO A 62 5.41 4.51 -4.86
C PRO A 62 4.00 4.97 -5.25
N HIS A 63 3.74 5.16 -6.55
CA HIS A 63 2.43 5.59 -7.06
C HIS A 63 1.37 4.50 -6.84
N PHE A 64 1.71 3.26 -7.19
CA PHE A 64 0.85 2.10 -6.93
C PHE A 64 0.68 1.84 -5.43
N SER A 65 1.73 2.00 -4.63
CA SER A 65 1.64 1.84 -3.16
C SER A 65 0.65 2.83 -2.55
N ILE A 66 0.72 4.11 -2.91
CA ILE A 66 -0.20 5.15 -2.41
C ILE A 66 -1.65 4.82 -2.78
N LEU A 67 -1.89 4.37 -4.02
CA LEU A 67 -3.21 3.94 -4.47
C LEU A 67 -3.77 2.80 -3.62
N PHE A 68 -2.99 1.71 -3.44
CA PHE A 68 -3.44 0.54 -2.70
C PHE A 68 -3.60 0.80 -1.19
N ILE A 69 -2.78 1.69 -0.61
CA ILE A 69 -2.95 2.14 0.77
C ILE A 69 -4.29 2.90 0.90
N GLY A 70 -4.60 3.80 -0.04
CA GLY A 70 -5.88 4.50 -0.07
C GLY A 70 -7.08 3.55 -0.12
N ILE A 71 -7.02 2.55 -1.00
CA ILE A 71 -8.06 1.49 -1.09
C ILE A 71 -8.18 0.72 0.22
N SER A 72 -7.06 0.32 0.82
CA SER A 72 -7.04 -0.45 2.07
C SER A 72 -7.65 0.33 3.24
N ILE A 73 -7.35 1.64 3.34
CA ILE A 73 -7.95 2.52 4.35
C ILE A 73 -9.45 2.68 4.11
N LEU A 74 -9.89 2.82 2.86
CA LEU A 74 -11.32 2.90 2.54
C LEU A 74 -12.06 1.61 2.95
N LEU A 75 -11.51 0.43 2.63
CA LEU A 75 -12.09 -0.85 3.05
C LEU A 75 -12.22 -0.98 4.58
N PHE A 76 -11.23 -0.47 5.33
CA PHE A 76 -11.28 -0.39 6.80
C PHE A 76 -12.40 0.53 7.28
N VAL A 77 -12.48 1.73 6.72
CA VAL A 77 -13.37 2.81 7.19
C VAL A 77 -14.84 2.48 6.95
N PHE A 78 -15.17 1.82 5.86
CA PHE A 78 -16.53 1.36 5.55
C PHE A 78 -16.91 0.06 6.29
N SER A 79 -16.04 -0.47 7.16
CA SER A 79 -16.23 -1.73 7.88
C SER A 79 -16.64 -2.91 7.00
N ILE A 80 -16.28 -2.88 5.71
CA ILE A 80 -16.54 -3.96 4.75
C ILE A 80 -15.83 -5.24 5.20
N ILE A 81 -14.71 -5.08 5.91
CA ILE A 81 -13.94 -6.15 6.53
C ILE A 81 -13.67 -5.75 7.99
N GLY A 82 -13.90 -6.66 8.94
CA GLY A 82 -13.61 -6.46 10.37
C GLY A 82 -12.11 -6.41 10.64
N PHE A 83 -11.48 -5.28 10.32
CA PHE A 83 -10.05 -5.07 10.42
C PHE A 83 -9.67 -4.60 11.83
N THR A 84 -8.75 -5.31 12.48
CA THR A 84 -8.02 -4.78 13.65
C THR A 84 -6.86 -3.91 13.19
N THR A 85 -6.27 -3.08 14.07
CA THR A 85 -5.12 -2.22 13.74
C THR A 85 -3.95 -3.00 13.14
N ILE A 86 -3.72 -4.24 13.59
CA ILE A 86 -2.70 -5.15 13.05
C ILE A 86 -3.01 -5.52 11.59
N MET A 87 -4.29 -5.75 11.28
CA MET A 87 -4.71 -6.06 9.92
C MET A 87 -4.55 -4.84 9.00
N LEU A 88 -4.67 -3.60 9.51
CA LEU A 88 -4.35 -2.39 8.73
C LEU A 88 -2.86 -2.36 8.35
N PHE A 89 -1.95 -2.68 9.27
CA PHE A 89 -0.52 -2.79 8.97
C PHE A 89 -0.22 -3.89 7.95
N SER A 90 -0.89 -5.04 8.07
CA SER A 90 -0.80 -6.11 7.06
C SER A 90 -1.30 -5.64 5.68
N ALA A 91 -2.43 -4.91 5.63
CA ALA A 91 -2.97 -4.38 4.38
C ALA A 91 -2.04 -3.35 3.73
N ILE A 92 -1.34 -2.53 4.54
CA ILE A 92 -0.30 -1.62 4.04
C ILE A 92 0.87 -2.41 3.44
N LEU A 93 1.35 -3.46 4.12
CA LEU A 93 2.42 -4.33 3.60
C LEU A 93 2.00 -5.04 2.30
N ALA A 94 0.76 -5.54 2.24
CA ALA A 94 0.19 -6.12 1.03
C ALA A 94 0.11 -5.10 -0.11
N SER A 95 -0.26 -3.85 0.21
CA SER A 95 -0.30 -2.74 -0.74
C SER A 95 1.07 -2.46 -1.37
N PHE A 96 2.14 -2.45 -0.56
CA PHE A 96 3.51 -2.37 -1.08
C PHE A 96 3.88 -3.62 -1.89
N GLY A 97 3.56 -4.82 -1.41
CA GLY A 97 3.84 -6.07 -2.11
C GLY A 97 3.23 -6.11 -3.51
N LEU A 98 1.94 -5.77 -3.63
CA LEU A 98 1.22 -5.67 -4.90
C LEU A 98 1.83 -4.61 -5.82
N ALA A 99 2.19 -3.44 -5.28
CA ALA A 99 2.85 -2.38 -6.03
C ALA A 99 4.20 -2.83 -6.61
N TYR A 100 5.00 -3.56 -5.83
CA TYR A 100 6.29 -4.11 -6.27
C TYR A 100 6.13 -5.16 -7.37
N ILE A 101 5.12 -6.04 -7.27
CA ILE A 101 4.82 -7.02 -8.33
C ILE A 101 4.38 -6.31 -9.61
N LEU A 102 3.43 -5.38 -9.54
CA LEU A 102 2.91 -4.67 -10.71
C LEU A 102 3.99 -3.84 -11.41
N SER A 103 4.78 -3.10 -10.64
CA SER A 103 5.95 -2.37 -11.13
C SER A 103 6.99 -3.30 -11.76
N GLY A 104 7.26 -4.45 -11.11
CA GLY A 104 8.20 -5.46 -11.57
C GLY A 104 7.77 -6.17 -12.85
N CYS A 105 6.49 -6.49 -13.00
CA CYS A 105 5.94 -7.21 -14.15
C CYS A 105 5.73 -6.31 -15.38
N PHE A 106 5.14 -5.12 -15.19
CA PHE A 106 4.61 -4.33 -16.32
C PHE A 106 5.48 -3.12 -16.71
N PHE A 107 6.36 -2.64 -15.83
CA PHE A 107 7.14 -1.42 -16.08
C PHE A 107 8.65 -1.69 -16.13
N LYS A 108 9.18 -2.31 -15.07
CA LYS A 108 10.63 -2.52 -14.91
C LYS A 108 11.12 -3.86 -15.46
N TYR A 109 10.22 -4.84 -15.68
CA TYR A 109 10.55 -6.22 -16.05
C TYR A 109 11.68 -6.80 -15.16
N SER A 110 11.61 -6.51 -13.86
CA SER A 110 12.66 -6.82 -12.89
C SER A 110 12.21 -7.96 -11.98
N THR A 111 12.80 -9.13 -12.14
CA THR A 111 12.56 -10.31 -11.30
C THR A 111 12.80 -10.03 -9.82
N ARG A 112 13.75 -9.16 -9.49
CA ARG A 112 13.99 -8.71 -8.11
C ARG A 112 12.75 -8.02 -7.50
N ASN A 113 12.10 -7.13 -8.25
CA ASN A 113 10.93 -6.41 -7.74
C ASN A 113 9.75 -7.36 -7.56
N ILE A 114 9.62 -8.33 -8.46
CA ILE A 114 8.61 -9.39 -8.35
C ILE A 114 8.85 -10.22 -7.09
N ILE A 115 10.08 -10.67 -6.85
CA ILE A 115 10.45 -11.44 -5.65
C ILE A 115 10.23 -10.63 -4.37
N ALA A 116 10.69 -9.36 -4.33
CA ALA A 116 10.45 -8.49 -3.19
C ALA A 116 8.96 -8.28 -2.90
N GLY A 117 8.15 -8.16 -3.96
CA GLY A 117 6.70 -8.05 -3.84
C GLY A 117 6.03 -9.31 -3.29
N PHE A 118 6.43 -10.50 -3.75
CA PHE A 118 5.97 -11.77 -3.18
C PHE A 118 6.38 -11.96 -1.71
N ILE A 119 7.59 -11.54 -1.35
CA ILE A 119 8.05 -11.57 0.04
C ILE A 119 7.17 -10.68 0.92
N LEU A 120 6.89 -9.44 0.50
CA LEU A 120 6.03 -8.51 1.24
C LEU A 120 4.59 -9.03 1.37
N LEU A 121 4.04 -9.62 0.31
CA LEU A 121 2.73 -10.29 0.36
C LEU A 121 2.75 -11.49 1.32
N GLY A 122 3.80 -12.31 1.29
CA GLY A 122 3.97 -13.43 2.20
C GLY A 122 3.94 -12.99 3.66
N ILE A 123 4.61 -11.88 4.01
CA ILE A 123 4.57 -11.30 5.36
C ILE A 123 3.16 -10.82 5.71
N ALA A 124 2.51 -10.08 4.81
CA ALA A 124 1.16 -9.59 5.04
C ALA A 124 0.20 -10.74 5.32
N VAL A 125 0.29 -11.81 4.53
CA VAL A 125 -0.46 -13.06 4.70
C VAL A 125 -0.12 -13.75 6.01
N LEU A 126 1.16 -13.81 6.41
CA LEU A 126 1.60 -14.43 7.67
C LEU A 126 1.09 -13.65 8.91
N LEU A 127 1.01 -12.32 8.81
CA LEU A 127 0.38 -11.47 9.83
C LEU A 127 -1.15 -11.60 9.85
N PHE A 128 -1.77 -11.99 8.73
CA PHE A 128 -3.22 -12.07 8.56
C PHE A 128 -3.80 -13.47 8.88
N LEU A 129 -3.09 -14.55 8.52
CA LEU A 129 -3.53 -15.94 8.70
C LEU A 129 -3.94 -16.29 10.13
N PRO A 130 -3.16 -15.92 11.17
CA PRO A 130 -3.50 -16.24 12.55
C PRO A 130 -4.83 -15.62 12.98
N LEU A 131 -5.14 -14.44 12.46
CA LEU A 131 -6.36 -13.68 12.74
C LEU A 131 -7.56 -14.20 11.93
N ALA A 132 -7.33 -14.68 10.70
CA ALA A 132 -8.39 -15.20 9.83
C ALA A 132 -8.81 -16.65 10.18
N PHE A 133 -7.90 -17.45 10.72
CA PHE A 133 -8.13 -18.89 10.99
C PHE A 133 -8.33 -19.23 12.49
N ASN A 134 -8.49 -18.24 13.37
CA ASN A 134 -8.64 -18.44 14.82
C ASN A 134 -7.60 -19.43 15.39
N VAL A 135 -6.34 -19.26 14.95
CA VAL A 135 -5.23 -20.16 15.26
C VAL A 135 -4.89 -20.07 16.75
N SER A 136 -4.44 -21.17 17.34
CA SER A 136 -4.17 -21.28 18.79
C SER A 136 -3.36 -20.11 19.35
N HIS A 137 -3.69 -19.72 20.59
CA HIS A 137 -3.17 -18.51 21.24
C HIS A 137 -1.64 -18.47 21.33
N GLU A 138 -1.00 -19.63 21.37
CA GLU A 138 0.46 -19.84 21.39
C GLU A 138 1.12 -19.43 20.07
N VAL A 139 0.54 -19.81 18.92
CA VAL A 139 1.07 -19.43 17.59
C VAL A 139 0.89 -17.94 17.36
N TYR A 140 -0.23 -17.36 17.83
CA TYR A 140 -0.46 -15.93 17.77
C TYR A 140 0.54 -15.14 18.65
N SER A 141 0.83 -15.62 19.87
CA SER A 141 1.85 -15.02 20.75
C SER A 141 3.22 -15.01 20.09
N LEU A 142 3.65 -16.16 19.56
CA LEU A 142 4.93 -16.28 18.86
C LEU A 142 5.01 -15.33 17.67
N ILE A 143 3.97 -15.27 16.83
CA ILE A 143 3.95 -14.35 15.68
C ILE A 143 4.00 -12.90 16.16
N LYS A 144 3.30 -12.52 17.23
CA LYS A 144 3.33 -11.16 17.77
C LYS A 144 4.72 -10.79 18.31
N ASP A 145 5.36 -11.70 19.04
CA ASP A 145 6.67 -11.48 19.66
C ASP A 145 7.80 -11.39 18.62
N TYR A 146 7.71 -12.18 17.54
CA TYR A 146 8.72 -12.23 16.49
C TYR A 146 8.38 -11.41 15.23
N ALA A 147 7.15 -10.91 15.07
CA ALA A 147 6.71 -10.19 13.87
C ALA A 147 7.62 -9.00 13.54
N LEU A 148 7.99 -8.22 14.56
CA LEU A 148 8.85 -7.06 14.39
C LEU A 148 10.27 -7.47 13.96
N GLY A 149 10.80 -8.55 14.53
CA GLY A 149 12.09 -9.12 14.14
C GLY A 149 12.09 -9.68 12.71
N ILE A 150 11.04 -10.43 12.34
CA ILE A 150 10.85 -10.95 10.97
C ILE A 150 10.75 -9.80 9.97
N LEU A 151 10.01 -8.73 10.31
CA LEU A 151 9.88 -7.54 9.48
C LEU A 151 11.25 -6.87 9.23
N LEU A 152 12.06 -6.71 10.29
CA LEU A 152 13.39 -6.10 10.22
C LEU A 152 14.38 -6.93 9.40
N VAL A 153 14.40 -8.25 9.59
CA VAL A 153 15.25 -9.17 8.81
C VAL A 153 14.92 -9.06 7.32
N ILE A 154 13.64 -9.00 6.98
CA ILE A 154 13.20 -8.95 5.59
C ILE A 154 13.47 -7.58 4.95
N LEU A 155 13.22 -6.48 5.66
CA LEU A 155 13.66 -5.15 5.21
C LEU A 155 15.16 -5.14 4.94
N GLY A 156 15.94 -5.77 5.82
CA GLY A 156 17.37 -6.00 5.62
C GLY A 156 17.67 -6.75 4.33
N ILE A 157 17.02 -7.90 4.09
CA ILE A 157 17.20 -8.69 2.86
C ILE A 157 16.88 -7.84 1.61
N ILE A 158 15.77 -7.09 1.61
CA ILE A 158 15.37 -6.23 0.49
C ILE A 158 16.44 -5.15 0.20
N ILE A 159 17.00 -4.54 1.25
CA ILE A 159 18.09 -3.56 1.16
C ILE A 159 19.36 -4.21 0.60
N PHE A 160 19.72 -5.40 1.09
CA PHE A 160 20.93 -6.13 0.69
C PHE A 160 20.86 -6.75 -0.71
N LEU A 161 19.67 -6.91 -1.31
CA LEU A 161 19.62 -7.40 -2.69
C LEU A 161 20.42 -6.45 -3.62
N PRO A 162 21.30 -6.98 -4.47
CA PRO A 162 22.17 -6.15 -5.31
C PRO A 162 21.37 -5.41 -6.38
N HIS A 163 21.63 -4.10 -6.51
CA HIS A 163 21.11 -3.31 -7.63
C HIS A 163 21.88 -3.70 -8.90
N LYS A 164 21.18 -4.10 -9.96
CA LYS A 164 21.80 -4.36 -11.25
C LYS A 164 22.35 -3.03 -11.78
N LYS A 165 23.62 -2.72 -11.48
CA LYS A 165 24.32 -1.56 -12.07
C LYS A 165 24.27 -1.74 -13.58
N ARG A 166 23.56 -0.84 -14.25
CA ARG A 166 23.59 -0.73 -15.70
C ARG A 166 25.05 -0.50 -16.07
N LYS A 167 25.72 -1.49 -16.67
CA LYS A 167 27.07 -1.30 -17.20
C LYS A 167 26.97 -0.18 -18.24
N LEU A 168 27.54 0.98 -17.92
CA LEU A 168 27.87 1.99 -18.91
C LEU A 168 28.82 1.32 -19.90
N LYS A 169 28.33 0.97 -21.09
CA LYS A 169 29.22 0.67 -22.22
C LYS A 169 29.95 1.97 -22.53
N LYS A 170 31.27 1.97 -22.35
CA LYS A 170 32.17 2.87 -23.07
C LYS A 170 32.19 2.46 -24.53
#